data_AF-A0A1W1YDH0-F1
#
_entry.id   AF-A0A1W1YDH0-F1
#
_cell.length_a   1.000
_cell.length_b   1.000
_cell.length_c   1.000
_cell.angle_alpha   90.00
_cell.angle_beta   90.00
_cell.angle_gamma   90.00
#
_symmetry.space_group_name_H-M   'P 1'
#
loop_
_entity.id
_entity.type
_entity.pdbx_description
1 polymer ?
#
loop_
_entity_poly.entity_id
_entity_poly.type
_entity_poly.pdbx_seq_one_letter_code
_entity_poly.pdbx_strand_id
1 'polypeptide(L)'
;MRKKMTKPGLILLAVLMAIFTASCGGSAATAAPTGTEAAAETTPAPTETQDVQVNYNEDEQKVEFSSKDGSMHYEVGLEGGVTIPDGYPTELAPLYPEGLVTLAGYQDNVYTLAIETDDDLSSIYDFYKDNLTFDSDELSQKSDNMVLLSGKSEGMEISMMANINPDSDSEGNLITIVVVTAEE
;
A
#
# COMPACT_ATOMS: atom_id res chain seq x y z
N MET A 1 13.36 -6.88 41.34
CA MET A 1 13.58 -5.73 40.42
C MET A 1 14.52 -6.14 39.29
N ARG A 2 14.02 -6.32 38.07
CA ARG A 2 14.68 -6.01 36.78
C ARG A 2 13.57 -5.88 35.72
N LYS A 3 13.12 -4.65 35.46
CA LYS A 3 12.20 -4.32 34.38
C LYS A 3 13.01 -4.39 33.08
N LYS A 4 12.72 -5.33 32.18
CA LYS A 4 13.36 -5.41 30.86
C LYS A 4 12.81 -4.24 30.04
N MET A 5 13.62 -3.20 29.84
CA MET A 5 13.39 -2.20 28.80
C MET A 5 13.71 -2.85 27.45
N THR A 6 12.69 -3.37 26.77
CA THR A 6 12.74 -3.53 25.31
C THR A 6 12.67 -2.12 24.73
N LYS A 7 13.71 -1.70 24.02
CA LYS A 7 13.83 -0.36 23.44
C LYS A 7 13.11 -0.34 22.08
N PRO A 8 11.93 0.30 21.94
CA PRO A 8 11.28 0.44 20.63
C PRO A 8 12.10 1.28 19.63
N GLY A 9 13.02 2.11 20.13
CA GLY A 9 13.87 2.97 19.29
C GLY A 9 14.91 2.26 18.40
N LEU A 10 15.14 0.95 18.56
CA LEU A 10 16.11 0.23 17.71
C LEU A 10 15.49 -0.25 16.39
N ILE A 11 14.19 -0.52 16.35
CA ILE A 11 13.50 -1.00 15.14
C ILE A 11 13.22 0.16 14.18
N LEU A 12 12.85 1.34 14.71
CA LEU A 12 12.62 2.56 13.93
C LEU A 12 13.87 3.01 13.12
N LEU A 13 15.07 2.73 13.62
CA LEU A 13 16.33 3.09 12.95
C LEU A 13 16.64 2.19 11.73
N ALA A 14 16.14 0.95 11.71
CA ALA A 14 16.41 0.01 10.62
C ALA A 14 15.55 0.29 9.37
N VAL A 15 14.31 0.75 9.57
CA VAL A 15 13.39 1.09 8.46
C VAL A 15 13.83 2.37 7.74
N LEU A 16 14.41 3.33 8.48
CA LEU A 16 14.87 4.62 7.93
C LEU A 16 16.13 4.52 7.03
N MET A 17 16.93 3.44 7.14
CA MET A 17 18.13 3.24 6.32
C MET A 17 17.88 2.54 4.97
N ALA A 18 16.74 1.87 4.78
CA ALA A 18 16.45 1.15 3.54
C ALA A 18 16.04 2.07 2.37
N ILE A 19 15.68 3.32 2.64
CA ILE A 19 15.08 4.23 1.65
C ILE A 19 16.16 5.04 0.88
N PHE A 20 17.44 4.98 1.28
CA PHE A 20 18.50 5.82 0.70
C PHE A 20 19.50 5.12 -0.25
N THR A 21 19.29 3.86 -0.67
CA THR A 21 20.28 3.16 -1.53
C THR A 21 20.08 3.29 -3.04
N ALA A 22 19.26 4.23 -3.52
CA ALA A 22 19.26 4.63 -4.94
C ALA A 22 20.25 5.79 -5.18
N SER A 23 21.55 5.55 -4.96
CA SER A 23 22.62 6.52 -5.29
C SER A 23 23.79 5.84 -6.00
N CYS A 24 23.76 5.93 -7.33
CA CYS A 24 24.86 6.02 -8.31
C CYS A 24 26.11 5.14 -8.14
N GLY A 25 26.29 4.21 -9.08
CA GLY A 25 27.55 3.47 -9.27
C GLY A 25 27.83 3.23 -10.76
N GLY A 26 28.12 4.29 -11.51
CA GLY A 26 28.67 4.18 -12.86
C GLY A 26 30.15 3.78 -12.82
N SER A 27 30.54 2.77 -13.60
CA SER A 27 31.92 2.54 -14.03
C SER A 27 31.97 1.75 -15.34
N ALA A 28 32.94 2.08 -16.18
CA ALA A 28 32.84 2.08 -17.64
C ALA A 28 33.45 0.86 -18.37
N ALA A 29 32.96 0.69 -19.62
CA ALA A 29 33.63 0.26 -20.85
C ALA A 29 34.16 -1.17 -21.05
N THR A 30 33.63 -1.86 -22.08
CA THR A 30 34.38 -2.29 -23.29
C THR A 30 33.42 -2.64 -24.46
N ALA A 31 33.71 -2.04 -25.63
CA ALA A 31 33.06 -2.01 -26.95
C ALA A 31 32.80 -3.39 -27.64
N ALA A 32 32.07 -3.62 -28.75
CA ALA A 32 31.07 -3.01 -29.68
C ALA A 32 30.87 -4.06 -30.84
N PRO A 33 30.18 -3.85 -31.98
CA PRO A 33 28.99 -3.05 -32.38
C PRO A 33 27.82 -3.98 -32.88
N THR A 34 26.60 -3.56 -33.21
CA THR A 34 26.16 -2.91 -34.47
C THR A 34 24.62 -2.79 -34.42
N GLY A 35 24.04 -1.64 -34.78
CA GLY A 35 22.59 -1.51 -34.94
C GLY A 35 22.09 -0.11 -34.63
N THR A 36 21.97 0.71 -35.68
CA THR A 36 21.44 2.07 -35.65
C THR A 36 19.91 2.05 -35.51
N GLU A 37 19.38 2.58 -34.40
CA GLU A 37 18.09 3.28 -34.40
C GLU A 37 18.12 4.33 -33.28
N ALA A 38 17.84 5.58 -33.64
CA ALA A 38 17.93 6.74 -32.75
C ALA A 38 16.76 6.72 -31.75
N ALA A 39 17.01 6.18 -30.55
CA ALA A 39 16.15 6.40 -29.40
C ALA A 39 16.47 7.79 -28.83
N ALA A 40 15.46 8.65 -28.81
CA ALA A 40 15.51 9.91 -28.06
C ALA A 40 15.76 9.58 -26.58
N GLU A 41 16.86 10.10 -26.01
CA GLU A 41 17.10 10.09 -24.57
C GLU A 41 16.03 10.96 -23.90
N THR A 42 14.97 10.34 -23.39
CA THR A 42 14.15 10.94 -22.36
C THR A 42 14.96 10.96 -21.08
N THR A 43 15.57 12.11 -20.78
CA THR A 43 16.08 12.45 -19.45
C THR A 43 14.96 12.18 -18.43
N PRO A 44 15.13 11.29 -17.44
CA PRO A 44 14.15 11.16 -16.36
C PRO A 44 14.05 12.52 -15.66
N ALA A 45 12.82 13.01 -15.52
CA ALA A 45 12.56 14.24 -14.79
C ALA A 45 13.13 14.13 -13.36
N PRO A 46 13.69 15.21 -12.78
CA PRO A 46 14.16 15.18 -11.41
C PRO A 46 13.00 14.78 -10.50
N THR A 47 13.15 13.69 -9.76
CA THR A 47 12.25 13.33 -8.67
C THR A 47 12.34 14.45 -7.63
N GLU A 48 11.31 15.27 -7.52
CA GLU A 48 11.20 16.23 -6.42
C GLU A 48 11.16 15.42 -5.11
N THR A 49 12.16 15.64 -4.26
CA THR A 49 12.12 15.15 -2.87
C THR A 49 10.98 15.86 -2.17
N GLN A 50 9.83 15.19 -2.06
CA GLN A 50 8.74 15.68 -1.24
C GLN A 50 9.17 15.67 0.23
N ASP A 51 8.99 16.80 0.92
CA ASP A 51 9.23 16.91 2.35
C ASP A 51 8.12 16.13 3.11
N VAL A 52 8.44 14.92 3.55
CA VAL A 52 7.53 14.08 4.35
C VAL A 52 7.74 14.37 5.84
N GLN A 53 6.64 14.64 6.55
CA GLN A 53 6.59 14.71 7.99
C GLN A 53 6.15 13.34 8.54
N VAL A 54 6.85 12.88 9.58
CA VAL A 54 6.53 11.62 10.28
C VAL A 54 6.17 11.98 11.72
N ASN A 55 4.97 11.58 12.14
CA ASN A 55 4.49 11.77 13.50
C ASN A 55 4.25 10.39 14.13
N TYR A 56 4.66 10.22 15.38
CA TYR A 56 4.48 8.98 16.12
C TYR A 56 3.64 9.26 17.36
N ASN A 57 2.49 8.61 17.45
CA ASN A 57 1.60 8.67 18.59
C ASN A 57 1.82 7.41 19.46
N GLU A 58 2.51 7.58 20.58
CA GLU A 58 2.80 6.48 21.52
C GLU A 58 1.53 5.97 22.23
N ASP A 59 0.56 6.83 22.50
CA ASP A 59 -0.65 6.43 23.22
C ASP A 59 -1.57 5.56 22.34
N GLU A 60 -1.62 5.85 21.04
CA GLU A 60 -2.42 5.10 20.08
C GLU A 60 -1.65 3.99 19.36
N GLN A 61 -0.34 3.90 19.55
CA GLN A 61 0.55 3.01 18.81
C GLN A 61 0.39 3.18 17.28
N LYS A 62 0.44 4.43 16.82
CA LYS A 62 0.27 4.79 15.40
C LYS A 62 1.42 5.62 14.86
N VAL A 63 1.70 5.46 13.57
CA VAL A 63 2.62 6.30 12.81
C VAL A 63 1.85 7.00 11.70
N GLU A 64 1.97 8.31 11.60
CA GLU A 64 1.38 9.13 10.55
C GLU A 64 2.47 9.66 9.62
N PHE A 65 2.23 9.60 8.32
CA PHE A 65 3.07 10.18 7.28
C PHE A 65 2.25 11.23 6.54
N SER A 66 2.78 12.43 6.38
CA SER A 66 2.10 13.45 5.59
C SER A 66 3.07 14.35 4.85
N SER A 67 2.73 14.71 3.62
CA SER A 67 3.45 15.76 2.90
C SER A 67 3.08 17.13 3.47
N LYS A 68 3.99 18.11 3.37
CA LYS A 68 3.71 19.49 3.83
C LYS A 68 2.58 20.18 3.06
N ASP A 69 2.37 19.79 1.81
CA ASP A 69 1.31 20.34 0.96
C ASP A 69 -0.04 19.63 1.15
N GLY A 70 -0.10 18.57 1.97
CA GLY A 70 -1.32 17.80 2.25
C GLY A 70 -1.75 16.86 1.12
N SER A 71 -0.96 16.73 0.04
CA SER A 71 -1.24 15.80 -1.06
C SER A 71 -1.14 14.32 -0.66
N MET A 72 -0.41 14.02 0.42
CA MET A 72 -0.20 12.68 0.94
C MET A 72 -0.56 12.64 2.43
N HIS A 73 -1.36 11.66 2.82
CA HIS A 73 -1.60 11.32 4.22
C HIS A 73 -1.76 9.79 4.39
N TYR A 74 -0.96 9.18 5.26
CA TYR A 74 -1.05 7.76 5.62
C TYR A 74 -0.99 7.59 7.14
N GLU A 75 -1.82 6.68 7.65
CA GLU A 75 -1.76 6.16 9.01
C GLU A 75 -1.36 4.68 8.98
N VAL A 76 -0.49 4.28 9.91
CA VAL A 76 -0.10 2.89 10.15
C VAL A 76 -0.29 2.55 11.63
N GLY A 77 -1.10 1.54 11.92
CA GLY A 77 -1.37 1.04 13.26
C GLY A 77 -0.41 -0.08 13.62
N LEU A 78 0.24 0.01 14.78
CA LEU A 78 1.22 -0.97 15.25
C LEU A 78 0.61 -2.04 16.16
N GLU A 79 -0.42 -1.69 16.94
CA GLU A 79 -1.13 -2.62 17.85
C GLU A 79 -2.65 -2.52 17.71
N GLY A 80 -3.16 -1.79 16.71
CA GLY A 80 -4.59 -1.52 16.54
C GLY A 80 -4.92 -0.94 15.16
N GLY A 81 -6.18 -0.53 15.00
CA GLY A 81 -6.70 -0.02 13.73
C GLY A 81 -6.39 1.46 13.50
N VAL A 82 -6.42 1.87 12.24
CA VAL A 82 -6.26 3.26 11.81
C VAL A 82 -7.59 3.85 11.31
N THR A 83 -7.61 5.17 11.16
CA THR A 83 -8.76 5.87 10.60
C THR A 83 -8.72 5.77 9.07
N ILE A 84 -9.88 5.54 8.46
CA ILE A 84 -10.00 5.53 7.00
C ILE A 84 -10.09 6.99 6.52
N PRO A 85 -9.32 7.37 5.49
CA PRO A 85 -9.37 8.71 4.92
C PRO A 85 -10.78 9.14 4.52
N ASP A 86 -11.09 10.41 4.73
CA ASP A 86 -12.35 11.01 4.29
C ASP A 86 -12.55 10.83 2.77
N GLY A 87 -13.79 10.57 2.37
CA GLY A 87 -14.17 10.41 0.96
C GLY A 87 -13.90 9.03 0.36
N TYR A 88 -13.32 8.08 1.11
CA TYR A 88 -13.16 6.71 0.65
C TYR A 88 -14.51 6.12 0.18
N PRO A 89 -14.60 5.54 -1.03
CA PRO A 89 -15.88 5.17 -1.64
C PRO A 89 -16.38 3.80 -1.13
N THR A 90 -16.81 3.74 0.13
CA THR A 90 -17.25 2.48 0.79
C THR A 90 -18.39 1.76 0.09
N GLU A 91 -19.23 2.47 -0.65
CA GLU A 91 -20.34 1.87 -1.41
C GLU A 91 -19.86 1.10 -2.66
N LEU A 92 -18.71 1.47 -3.22
CA LEU A 92 -18.14 0.82 -4.40
C LEU A 92 -17.00 -0.14 -4.05
N ALA A 93 -16.23 0.20 -3.02
CA ALA A 93 -15.15 -0.61 -2.46
C ALA A 93 -15.41 -0.81 -0.96
N PRO A 94 -16.24 -1.80 -0.58
CA PRO A 94 -16.61 -2.04 0.80
C PRO A 94 -15.41 -2.57 1.60
N LEU A 95 -15.41 -2.27 2.89
CA LEU A 95 -14.41 -2.81 3.82
C LEU A 95 -14.81 -4.22 4.23
N TYR A 96 -13.81 -5.06 4.48
CA TYR A 96 -14.06 -6.38 5.04
C TYR A 96 -14.56 -6.25 6.49
N PRO A 97 -15.76 -6.76 6.84
CA PRO A 97 -16.39 -6.47 8.13
C PRO A 97 -15.64 -7.10 9.32
N GLU A 98 -15.03 -8.27 9.12
CA GLU A 98 -14.26 -8.99 10.14
C GLU A 98 -12.75 -8.68 10.05
N GLY A 99 -12.41 -7.54 9.46
CA GLY A 99 -11.03 -7.11 9.25
C GLY A 99 -10.64 -5.89 10.08
N LEU A 100 -9.37 -5.84 10.51
CA LEU A 100 -8.76 -4.69 11.16
C LEU A 100 -7.97 -3.88 10.12
N VAL A 101 -8.36 -2.63 9.88
CA VAL A 101 -7.60 -1.72 8.99
C VAL A 101 -6.31 -1.30 9.70
N THR A 102 -5.16 -1.82 9.27
CA THR A 102 -3.84 -1.54 9.88
C THR A 102 -3.05 -0.48 9.12
N LEU A 103 -3.40 -0.21 7.87
CA LEU A 103 -2.87 0.90 7.09
C LEU A 103 -4.00 1.56 6.30
N ALA A 104 -4.00 2.88 6.26
CA ALA A 104 -4.93 3.64 5.45
C ALA A 104 -4.28 4.93 5.00
N GLY A 105 -4.47 5.30 3.74
CA GLY A 105 -3.96 6.57 3.25
C GLY A 105 -4.55 6.99 1.92
N TYR A 106 -4.29 8.25 1.61
CA TYR A 106 -4.69 8.90 0.38
C TYR A 106 -3.52 9.69 -0.18
N GLN A 107 -3.26 9.50 -1.46
CA GLN A 107 -2.25 10.25 -2.18
C GLN A 107 -2.60 10.31 -3.67
N ASP A 108 -2.51 11.51 -4.27
CA ASP A 108 -2.63 11.70 -5.72
C ASP A 108 -3.86 10.98 -6.32
N ASN A 109 -5.03 11.16 -5.70
CA ASN A 109 -6.30 10.54 -6.10
C ASN A 109 -6.37 9.02 -5.90
N VAL A 110 -5.45 8.44 -5.13
CA VAL A 110 -5.39 7.02 -4.82
C VAL A 110 -5.62 6.79 -3.33
N TYR A 111 -6.67 6.05 -2.99
CA TYR A 111 -6.84 5.48 -1.67
C TYR A 111 -6.12 4.14 -1.60
N THR A 112 -5.38 3.91 -0.51
CA THR A 112 -4.73 2.62 -0.22
C THR A 112 -5.08 2.19 1.20
N LEU A 113 -5.68 1.01 1.34
CA LEU A 113 -5.99 0.38 2.62
C LEU A 113 -5.29 -0.97 2.73
N ALA A 114 -4.85 -1.32 3.92
CA ALA A 114 -4.46 -2.67 4.29
C ALA A 114 -5.29 -3.14 5.48
N ILE A 115 -5.86 -4.33 5.36
CA ILE A 115 -6.78 -4.93 6.33
C ILE A 115 -6.28 -6.31 6.69
N GLU A 116 -6.07 -6.55 7.99
CA GLU A 116 -5.71 -7.87 8.53
C GLU A 116 -6.98 -8.61 8.97
N THR A 117 -7.05 -9.91 8.71
CA THR A 117 -8.15 -10.77 9.16
C THR A 117 -7.69 -12.21 9.31
N ASP A 118 -8.29 -12.95 10.24
CA ASP A 118 -8.02 -14.38 10.43
C ASP A 118 -8.89 -15.26 9.51
N ASP A 119 -9.82 -14.66 8.78
CA ASP A 119 -10.72 -15.38 7.86
C ASP A 119 -9.96 -15.90 6.64
N ASP A 120 -10.39 -17.05 6.12
CA ASP A 120 -9.75 -17.71 5.00
C ASP A 120 -10.00 -16.98 3.65
N LEU A 121 -9.11 -17.20 2.68
CA LEU A 121 -9.21 -16.58 1.36
C LEU A 121 -10.51 -16.88 0.61
N SER A 122 -11.21 -17.98 0.89
CA SER A 122 -12.52 -18.24 0.25
C SER A 122 -13.60 -17.34 0.82
N SER A 123 -13.64 -17.17 2.14
CA SER A 123 -14.57 -16.25 2.81
C SER A 123 -14.35 -14.81 2.36
N ILE A 124 -13.09 -14.40 2.19
CA ILE A 124 -12.72 -13.08 1.64
C ILE A 124 -13.18 -12.94 0.19
N TYR A 125 -12.87 -13.93 -0.65
CA TYR A 125 -13.27 -13.91 -2.07
C TYR A 125 -14.78 -13.82 -2.24
N ASP A 126 -15.55 -14.62 -1.52
CA ASP A 126 -17.01 -14.67 -1.64
C ASP A 126 -17.62 -13.32 -1.24
N PHE A 127 -17.16 -12.72 -0.14
CA PHE A 127 -17.60 -11.38 0.28
C PHE A 127 -17.37 -10.33 -0.81
N TYR A 128 -16.15 -10.21 -1.33
CA TYR A 128 -15.87 -9.18 -2.32
C TYR A 128 -16.49 -9.51 -3.68
N LYS A 129 -16.65 -10.78 -4.03
CA LYS A 129 -17.32 -11.15 -5.27
C LYS A 129 -18.80 -10.78 -5.27
N ASP A 130 -19.44 -10.82 -4.10
CA ASP A 130 -20.85 -10.46 -3.93
C ASP A 130 -21.08 -8.96 -3.79
N ASN A 131 -20.09 -8.20 -3.29
CA ASN A 131 -20.24 -6.78 -2.99
C ASN A 131 -19.49 -5.83 -3.94
N LEU A 132 -18.50 -6.30 -4.70
CA LEU A 132 -17.87 -5.51 -5.76
C LEU A 132 -18.62 -5.72 -7.08
N THR A 133 -19.08 -4.61 -7.65
CA THR A 133 -19.65 -4.60 -9.01
C THR A 133 -18.76 -3.77 -9.92
N PHE A 134 -18.36 -4.35 -11.04
CA PHE A 134 -17.56 -3.68 -12.06
C PHE A 134 -18.38 -3.45 -13.33
N ASP A 135 -18.27 -2.25 -13.88
CA ASP A 135 -18.85 -1.85 -15.16
C ASP A 135 -18.01 -2.37 -16.34
N SER A 136 -16.69 -2.46 -16.15
CA SER A 136 -15.74 -2.90 -17.19
C SER A 136 -14.40 -3.37 -16.61
N ASP A 137 -13.55 -3.93 -17.49
CA ASP A 137 -12.18 -4.34 -17.19
C ASP A 137 -12.06 -5.32 -15.99
N GLU A 138 -13.09 -6.12 -15.75
CA GLU A 138 -13.11 -7.10 -14.66
C GLU A 138 -12.03 -8.16 -14.85
N LEU A 139 -11.20 -8.31 -13.83
CA LEU A 139 -10.28 -9.41 -13.63
C LEU A 139 -10.61 -10.08 -12.29
N SER A 140 -10.81 -11.39 -12.33
CA SER A 140 -11.06 -12.21 -11.15
C SER A 140 -10.14 -13.41 -11.16
N GLN A 141 -9.25 -13.48 -10.17
CA GLN A 141 -8.31 -14.58 -10.00
C GLN A 141 -8.38 -15.08 -8.56
N LYS A 142 -8.51 -16.41 -8.41
CA LYS A 142 -8.43 -17.11 -7.14
C LYS A 142 -7.47 -18.27 -7.26
N SER A 143 -6.58 -18.39 -6.30
CA SER A 143 -5.65 -19.50 -6.12
C SER A 143 -5.56 -19.85 -4.63
N ASP A 144 -4.80 -20.89 -4.30
CA ASP A 144 -4.66 -21.33 -2.91
C ASP A 144 -4.00 -20.28 -2.00
N ASN A 145 -3.21 -19.36 -2.57
CA ASN A 145 -2.42 -18.38 -1.81
C ASN A 145 -2.85 -16.93 -2.05
N MET A 146 -3.76 -16.68 -2.98
CA MET A 146 -4.09 -15.33 -3.43
C MET A 146 -5.50 -15.24 -4.02
N VAL A 147 -6.16 -14.14 -3.70
CA VAL A 147 -7.36 -13.63 -4.35
C VAL A 147 -7.03 -12.27 -4.95
N LEU A 148 -7.45 -12.04 -6.19
CA LEU A 148 -7.39 -10.74 -6.86
C LEU A 148 -8.72 -10.49 -7.56
N LEU A 149 -9.37 -9.39 -7.20
CA LEU A 149 -10.53 -8.84 -7.89
C LEU A 149 -10.19 -7.40 -8.28
N SER A 150 -10.21 -7.08 -9.56
CA SER A 150 -10.00 -5.71 -10.03
C SER A 150 -10.91 -5.37 -11.19
N GLY A 151 -11.21 -4.09 -11.36
CA GLY A 151 -12.01 -3.60 -12.47
C GLY A 151 -12.35 -2.14 -12.30
N LYS A 152 -13.20 -1.63 -13.18
CA LYS A 152 -13.69 -0.26 -13.11
C LYS A 152 -15.14 -0.20 -12.67
N SER A 153 -15.47 0.75 -11.81
CA SER A 153 -16.83 1.01 -11.33
C SER A 153 -17.03 2.51 -11.19
N GLU A 154 -18.06 3.07 -11.82
CA GLU A 154 -18.38 4.51 -11.80
C GLU A 154 -17.20 5.43 -12.14
N GLY A 155 -16.31 4.98 -13.04
CA GLY A 155 -15.12 5.74 -13.47
C GLY A 155 -13.91 5.63 -12.54
N MET A 156 -14.02 4.89 -11.43
CA MET A 156 -12.90 4.55 -10.55
C MET A 156 -12.30 3.21 -10.92
N GLU A 157 -10.99 3.05 -10.74
CA GLU A 157 -10.32 1.75 -10.82
C GLU A 157 -10.15 1.19 -9.42
N ILE A 158 -10.72 0.01 -9.18
CA ILE A 158 -10.72 -0.66 -7.88
C ILE A 158 -9.95 -1.95 -8.03
N SER A 159 -9.00 -2.19 -7.13
CA SER A 159 -8.24 -3.43 -7.04
C SER A 159 -8.21 -3.90 -5.59
N MET A 160 -8.72 -5.10 -5.35
CA MET A 160 -8.65 -5.81 -4.08
C MET A 160 -7.79 -7.05 -4.27
N MET A 161 -6.75 -7.16 -3.46
CA MET A 161 -5.89 -8.34 -3.41
C MET A 161 -5.87 -8.86 -1.97
N ALA A 162 -6.11 -10.15 -1.78
CA ALA A 162 -5.88 -10.82 -0.52
C ALA A 162 -4.83 -11.91 -0.70
N ASN A 163 -3.89 -12.00 0.23
CA ASN A 163 -2.86 -13.03 0.23
C ASN A 163 -2.67 -13.60 1.63
N ILE A 164 -2.22 -14.85 1.68
CA ILE A 164 -1.66 -15.41 2.91
C ILE A 164 -0.45 -14.54 3.28
N ASN A 165 -0.33 -14.17 4.54
CA ASN A 165 0.85 -13.47 5.05
C ASN A 165 1.85 -14.51 5.58
N PRO A 166 2.87 -14.92 4.81
CA PRO A 166 3.79 -15.96 5.27
C PRO A 166 4.82 -15.45 6.29
N ASP A 167 4.99 -14.13 6.41
CA ASP A 167 6.14 -13.49 7.04
C ASP A 167 5.78 -12.65 8.30
N SER A 168 4.50 -12.57 8.67
CA SER A 168 4.09 -11.93 9.91
C SER A 168 4.01 -12.92 11.06
N ASP A 169 4.45 -12.50 12.24
CA ASP A 169 4.10 -13.17 13.50
C ASP A 169 2.56 -13.09 13.77
N SER A 170 1.80 -12.36 12.95
CA SER A 170 0.33 -12.41 12.90
C SER A 170 -0.13 -13.53 11.96
N GLU A 171 -1.01 -14.40 12.44
CA GLU A 171 -1.49 -15.59 11.71
C GLU A 171 -2.54 -15.27 10.62
N GLY A 172 -2.82 -13.98 10.38
CA GLY A 172 -3.91 -13.50 9.53
C GLY A 172 -3.54 -13.32 8.05
N ASN A 173 -4.55 -13.37 7.20
CA ASN A 173 -4.48 -12.94 5.81
C ASN A 173 -4.45 -11.41 5.72
N LEU A 174 -3.75 -10.90 4.71
CA LEU A 174 -3.69 -9.47 4.41
C LEU A 174 -4.53 -9.16 3.18
N ILE A 175 -5.47 -8.23 3.32
CA ILE A 175 -6.25 -7.66 2.23
C ILE A 175 -5.69 -6.27 1.93
N THR A 176 -5.27 -6.03 0.70
CA THR A 176 -4.91 -4.70 0.19
C THR A 176 -6.01 -4.22 -0.74
N ILE A 177 -6.53 -3.02 -0.49
CA ILE A 177 -7.48 -2.36 -1.39
C ILE A 177 -6.85 -1.08 -1.91
N VAL A 178 -6.82 -0.94 -3.24
CA VAL A 178 -6.41 0.27 -3.93
C VAL A 178 -7.60 0.79 -4.73
N VAL A 179 -7.92 2.07 -4.55
CA VAL A 179 -8.95 2.75 -5.34
C VAL A 179 -8.34 3.99 -5.97
N VAL A 180 -8.23 3.99 -7.30
CA VAL A 180 -7.82 5.15 -8.09
C VAL A 180 -9.09 5.89 -8.51
N THR A 181 -9.23 7.11 -8.02
CA THR A 181 -10.32 8.02 -8.39
C THR A 181 -9.96 8.78 -9.67
N ALA A 182 -10.97 9.21 -10.41
CA ALA A 182 -10.75 10.03 -11.60
C ALA A 182 -10.15 11.40 -11.20
N GLU A 183 -9.23 11.92 -12.00
CA GLU A 183 -8.78 13.31 -11.86
C GLU A 183 -9.98 14.25 -12.10
N GLU A 184 -10.24 15.16 -11.15
CA GLU A 184 -11.22 16.25 -11.32
C GLU A 184 -10.81 17.29 -12.38
#